data_AF-A0A7R7AHW8-F1
#
_entry.id   AF-A0A7R7AHW8-F1
#
_cell.length_a   1.000
_cell.length_b   1.000
_cell.length_c   1.000
_cell.angle_alpha   90.00
_cell.angle_beta   90.00
_cell.angle_gamma   90.00
#
_symmetry.space_group_name_H-M   'P 1'
#
loop_
_entity.id
_entity.type
_entity.pdbx_description
1 polymer ?
#
loop_
_entity_poly.entity_id
_entity_poly.type
_entity_poly.pdbx_seq_one_letter_code
_entity_poly.pdbx_strand_id
1 'polypeptide(L)'
;MQTKNLLVFIASSFVMGQALAIEPVYEGDDGIRAKVFATNCLACHSSELTGGSRNGAPSNVDFDTYAEAVAHGMQAVNRAVMLGNMPPSFSPLPELDDEQKQALKNWQALGFPEKHLPAIFSANTAELVVPAIYVKDANGDIVLGGSVKFELLSNPSQIQFGLTDFQELEESEPAEHVHM
;
A
#
# COMPACT_ATOMS: atom_id res chain seq x y z
N MET A 1 -42.66 -19.50 -17.60
CA MET A 1 -42.42 -18.59 -16.47
C MET A 1 -41.06 -18.94 -15.88
N GLN A 2 -40.04 -18.10 -16.06
CA GLN A 2 -38.73 -18.27 -15.43
C GLN A 2 -38.71 -17.48 -14.12
N THR A 3 -38.58 -18.17 -13.00
CA THR A 3 -38.33 -17.58 -11.69
C THR A 3 -36.89 -17.09 -11.62
N LYS A 4 -36.70 -15.76 -11.58
CA LYS A 4 -35.40 -15.15 -11.27
C LYS A 4 -35.21 -15.22 -9.76
N ASN A 5 -34.22 -15.98 -9.31
CA ASN A 5 -33.78 -15.99 -7.92
C ASN A 5 -33.09 -14.66 -7.61
N LEU A 6 -33.76 -13.81 -6.83
CA LEU A 6 -33.23 -12.57 -6.30
C LEU A 6 -32.47 -12.88 -5.01
N LEU A 7 -31.14 -12.85 -5.06
CA LEU A 7 -30.30 -12.95 -3.87
C LEU A 7 -30.25 -11.55 -3.21
N VAL A 8 -30.97 -11.37 -2.11
CA VAL A 8 -30.94 -10.14 -1.30
C VAL A 8 -29.90 -10.33 -0.20
N PHE A 9 -28.77 -9.63 -0.29
CA PHE A 9 -27.83 -9.53 0.83
C PHE A 9 -28.36 -8.51 1.82
N ILE A 10 -28.90 -8.98 2.95
CA ILE A 10 -29.16 -8.13 4.11
C ILE A 10 -27.81 -7.93 4.80
N ALA A 11 -27.19 -6.76 4.59
CA ALA A 11 -26.02 -6.36 5.34
C ALA A 11 -26.45 -5.98 6.77
N SER A 12 -26.44 -6.97 7.68
CA SER A 12 -26.38 -6.68 9.12
C SER A 12 -25.04 -6.00 9.40
N SER A 13 -25.10 -4.75 9.86
CA SER A 13 -23.96 -3.93 10.20
C SER A 13 -23.18 -4.52 11.38
N PHE A 14 -22.21 -5.38 11.09
CA PHE A 14 -21.06 -5.59 11.95
C PHE A 14 -19.81 -5.37 11.10
N VAL A 15 -19.49 -4.09 10.87
CA VAL A 15 -18.24 -3.69 10.24
C VAL A 15 -17.17 -3.72 11.34
N MET A 16 -16.66 -4.90 11.65
CA MET A 16 -15.25 -5.01 12.06
C MET A 16 -14.43 -5.08 10.76
N GLY A 17 -14.44 -3.96 10.04
CA GLY A 17 -13.51 -3.76 8.95
C GLY A 17 -12.15 -3.61 9.58
N GLN A 18 -11.33 -4.66 9.56
CA GLN A 18 -9.90 -4.47 9.67
C GLN A 18 -9.46 -3.82 8.36
N ALA A 19 -9.56 -2.49 8.30
CA ALA A 19 -8.62 -1.72 7.51
C ALA A 19 -7.23 -2.26 7.89
N LEU A 20 -6.32 -2.48 6.92
CA LEU A 20 -4.92 -2.66 7.33
C LEU A 20 -4.58 -1.45 8.18
N ALA A 21 -3.96 -1.65 9.35
CA ALA A 21 -3.49 -0.51 10.12
C ALA A 21 -2.36 0.22 9.37
N ILE A 22 -1.80 -0.40 8.32
CA ILE A 22 -0.80 0.17 7.44
C ILE A 22 -1.22 0.07 5.96
N GLU A 23 -1.45 1.21 5.32
CA GLU A 23 -1.70 1.35 3.90
C GLU A 23 -0.41 1.11 3.09
N PRO A 24 -0.47 0.35 1.99
CA PRO A 24 0.71 0.02 1.18
C PRO A 24 1.10 1.18 0.23
N VAL A 25 1.11 2.41 0.75
CA VAL A 25 1.57 3.65 0.09
C VAL A 25 2.63 4.32 0.93
N TYR A 26 3.48 5.13 0.32
CA TYR A 26 4.56 5.80 1.04
C TYR A 26 4.03 6.85 2.03
N GLU A 27 3.22 7.80 1.58
CA GLU A 27 2.68 8.89 2.40
C GLU A 27 1.35 8.55 3.07
N GLY A 28 1.01 9.31 4.12
CA GLY A 28 -0.24 9.19 4.90
C GLY A 28 0.03 8.79 6.35
N ASP A 29 -0.93 9.10 7.24
CA ASP A 29 -0.82 8.76 8.68
C ASP A 29 -0.70 7.25 8.90
N ASP A 30 -1.31 6.47 7.99
CA ASP A 30 -1.26 5.02 7.94
C ASP A 30 -0.34 4.48 6.83
N GLY A 31 0.43 5.33 6.15
CA GLY A 31 1.38 4.91 5.12
C GLY A 31 2.65 4.26 5.68
N ILE A 32 3.40 3.60 4.79
CA ILE A 32 4.69 2.95 5.06
C ILE A 32 5.68 3.90 5.71
N ARG A 33 5.73 5.17 5.28
CA ARG A 33 6.64 6.16 5.86
C ARG A 33 6.36 6.35 7.35
N ALA A 34 5.10 6.54 7.72
CA ALA A 34 4.68 6.80 9.10
C ALA A 34 4.77 5.56 9.99
N LYS A 35 4.39 4.38 9.46
CA LYS A 35 4.22 3.16 10.27
C LYS A 35 5.41 2.19 10.24
N VAL A 36 6.32 2.34 9.27
CA VAL A 36 7.46 1.43 9.10
C VAL A 36 8.77 2.21 9.07
N PHE A 37 8.90 3.20 8.17
CA PHE A 37 10.19 3.86 8.00
C PHE A 37 10.53 4.75 9.19
N ALA A 38 9.58 5.56 9.66
CA ALA A 38 9.79 6.42 10.82
C ALA A 38 10.12 5.63 12.10
N THR A 39 9.55 4.44 12.26
CA THR A 39 9.69 3.64 13.48
C THR A 39 10.93 2.73 13.47
N ASN A 40 11.35 2.23 12.31
CA ASN A 40 12.37 1.19 12.22
C ASN A 40 13.55 1.51 11.28
N CYS A 41 13.36 2.39 10.29
CA CYS A 41 14.38 2.61 9.25
C CYS A 41 15.14 3.93 9.44
N LEU A 42 14.45 5.03 9.69
CA LEU A 42 15.04 6.38 9.76
C LEU A 42 15.98 6.60 10.95
N ALA A 43 15.89 5.76 11.98
CA ALA A 43 16.84 5.75 13.09
C ALA A 43 18.29 5.44 12.67
N CYS A 44 18.50 4.87 11.48
CA CYS A 44 19.83 4.62 10.90
C CYS A 44 19.98 5.20 9.48
N HIS A 45 18.89 5.23 8.72
CA HIS A 45 18.83 5.59 7.30
C HIS A 45 18.18 6.96 7.06
N SER A 46 18.34 7.90 7.99
CA SER A 46 18.01 9.31 7.74
C SER A 46 19.26 10.03 7.23
N SER A 47 19.10 10.85 6.21
CA SER A 47 20.10 11.74 5.62
C SER A 47 20.62 12.78 6.63
N GLU A 48 19.89 13.04 7.71
CA GLU A 48 20.35 13.89 8.82
C GLU A 48 21.41 13.20 9.70
N LEU A 49 21.53 11.87 9.62
CA LEU A 49 22.50 11.08 10.39
C LEU A 49 23.80 10.90 9.62
N THR A 50 24.92 11.04 10.33
CA THR A 50 26.27 10.85 9.78
C THR A 50 27.15 10.01 10.71
N GLY A 51 28.22 9.43 10.15
CA GLY A 51 29.24 8.71 10.92
C GLY A 51 28.66 7.57 11.77
N GLY A 52 29.10 7.50 13.03
CA GLY A 52 28.68 6.44 13.97
C GLY A 52 27.17 6.42 14.24
N SER A 53 26.48 7.55 14.12
CA SER A 53 25.03 7.63 14.37
C SER A 53 24.20 6.86 13.36
N ARG A 54 24.76 6.53 12.18
CA ARG A 54 24.11 5.68 11.18
C ARG A 54 24.13 4.19 11.53
N ASN A 55 24.82 3.77 12.59
CA ASN A 55 24.93 2.37 13.00
C ASN A 55 25.39 1.44 11.86
N GLY A 56 26.27 1.94 10.98
CA GLY A 56 26.75 1.19 9.82
C GLY A 56 25.87 1.27 8.57
N ALA A 57 24.75 2.01 8.59
CA ALA A 57 23.98 2.31 7.40
C ALA A 57 24.82 3.17 6.41
N PRO A 58 24.88 2.81 5.12
CA PRO A 58 25.60 3.58 4.11
C PRO A 58 25.10 5.01 4.00
N SER A 59 25.99 5.97 3.76
CA SER A 59 25.66 7.41 3.67
C SER A 59 24.91 7.82 2.40
N ASN A 60 24.65 6.86 1.50
CA ASN A 60 23.92 7.05 0.26
C ASN A 60 22.68 6.15 0.17
N VAL A 61 22.23 5.60 1.31
CA VAL A 61 21.00 4.80 1.42
C VAL A 61 20.16 5.45 2.50
N ASP A 62 19.29 6.35 2.06
CA ASP A 62 18.40 7.15 2.90
C ASP A 62 16.94 6.88 2.55
N PHE A 63 16.02 7.22 3.45
CA PHE A 63 14.58 6.95 3.28
C PHE A 63 13.69 8.14 3.67
N ASP A 64 14.27 9.34 3.85
CA ASP A 64 13.55 10.53 4.34
C ASP A 64 12.49 11.02 3.36
N THR A 65 12.73 10.81 2.06
CA THR A 65 11.83 11.19 0.98
C THR A 65 11.37 9.98 0.16
N TYR A 66 10.26 10.15 -0.58
CA TYR A 66 9.75 9.13 -1.49
C TYR A 66 10.78 8.72 -2.55
N ALA A 67 11.50 9.68 -3.14
CA ALA A 67 12.47 9.39 -4.19
C ALA A 67 13.60 8.48 -3.68
N GLU A 68 14.12 8.75 -2.49
CA GLU A 68 15.17 7.93 -1.85
C GLU A 68 14.63 6.57 -1.42
N ALA A 69 13.41 6.55 -0.87
CA ALA A 69 12.67 5.33 -0.53
C ALA A 69 12.52 4.38 -1.71
N VAL A 70 12.08 4.86 -2.86
CA VAL A 70 11.90 4.04 -4.06
C VAL A 70 13.23 3.60 -4.64
N ALA A 71 14.25 4.47 -4.66
CA ALA A 71 15.58 4.14 -5.16
C ALA A 71 16.20 2.92 -4.45
N HIS A 72 15.81 2.68 -3.19
CA HIS A 72 16.30 1.57 -2.36
C HIS A 72 15.20 0.61 -1.90
N GLY A 73 13.98 0.73 -2.42
CA GLY A 73 12.80 0.02 -1.91
C GLY A 73 12.94 -1.50 -1.95
N MET A 74 13.38 -2.05 -3.09
CA MET A 74 13.64 -3.50 -3.22
C MET A 74 14.70 -3.98 -2.21
N GLN A 75 15.76 -3.20 -2.01
CA GLN A 75 16.80 -3.54 -1.05
C GLN A 75 16.26 -3.49 0.39
N ALA A 76 15.46 -2.49 0.72
CA ALA A 76 14.83 -2.36 2.03
C ALA A 76 13.95 -3.58 2.35
N VAL A 77 13.08 -3.98 1.42
CA VAL A 77 12.21 -5.16 1.57
C VAL A 77 13.04 -6.44 1.69
N ASN A 78 14.03 -6.63 0.83
CA ASN A 78 14.87 -7.83 0.89
C ASN A 78 15.61 -7.94 2.24
N ARG A 79 16.17 -6.84 2.74
CA ARG A 79 16.95 -6.84 3.98
C ARG A 79 16.08 -6.95 5.23
N ALA A 80 14.99 -6.19 5.30
CA ALA A 80 14.14 -6.12 6.49
C ALA A 80 13.12 -7.27 6.57
N VAL A 81 12.64 -7.77 5.42
CA VAL A 81 11.57 -8.77 5.37
C VAL A 81 12.09 -10.15 4.99
N MET A 82 12.79 -10.26 3.85
CA MET A 82 13.17 -11.57 3.30
C MET A 82 14.36 -12.19 4.04
N LEU A 83 15.37 -11.38 4.35
CA LEU A 83 16.57 -11.80 5.08
C LEU A 83 16.46 -11.56 6.59
N GLY A 84 15.55 -10.69 7.03
CA GLY A 84 15.34 -10.37 8.45
C GLY A 84 16.60 -9.87 9.17
N ASN A 85 17.48 -9.16 8.46
CA ASN A 85 18.77 -8.69 9.00
C ASN A 85 18.85 -7.16 9.09
N MET A 86 17.71 -6.50 8.97
CA MET A 86 17.51 -5.09 9.29
C MET A 86 16.24 -4.96 10.17
N PRO A 87 16.33 -4.35 11.36
CA PRO A 87 17.53 -3.78 11.95
C PRO A 87 18.60 -4.85 12.28
N PRO A 88 19.89 -4.48 12.37
CA PRO A 88 20.94 -5.44 12.74
C PRO A 88 20.75 -5.90 14.19
N SER A 89 21.20 -7.11 14.54
CA SER A 89 20.94 -7.72 15.85
C SER A 89 21.50 -6.97 17.07
N PHE A 90 22.47 -6.09 16.87
CA PHE A 90 23.00 -5.21 17.92
C PHE A 90 22.16 -3.94 18.12
N SER A 91 21.24 -3.63 17.20
CA SER A 91 20.37 -2.48 17.28
C SER A 91 19.36 -2.65 18.41
N PRO A 92 19.03 -1.57 19.16
CA PRO A 92 17.95 -1.61 20.14
C PRO A 92 16.55 -1.55 19.50
N LEU A 93 16.46 -1.31 18.19
CA LEU A 93 15.17 -1.28 17.48
C LEU A 93 14.58 -2.69 17.39
N PRO A 94 13.25 -2.84 17.59
CA PRO A 94 12.60 -4.12 17.35
C PRO A 94 12.67 -4.50 15.87
N GLU A 95 12.66 -5.81 15.61
CA GLU A 95 12.35 -6.32 14.28
C GLU A 95 10.97 -5.86 13.83
N LEU A 96 10.77 -5.80 12.52
CA LEU A 96 9.44 -5.54 11.96
C LEU A 96 8.48 -6.65 12.38
N ASP A 97 7.29 -6.26 12.83
CA ASP A 97 6.20 -7.21 13.04
C ASP A 97 5.63 -7.71 11.70
N ASP A 98 4.71 -8.67 11.77
CA ASP A 98 4.14 -9.29 10.58
C ASP A 98 3.32 -8.31 9.74
N GLU A 99 2.67 -7.33 10.36
CA GLU A 99 1.88 -6.31 9.66
C GLU A 99 2.79 -5.34 8.90
N GLN A 100 3.86 -4.86 9.52
CA GLN A 100 4.88 -4.01 8.90
C GLN A 100 5.60 -4.74 7.75
N LYS A 101 5.95 -6.01 7.96
CA LYS A 101 6.52 -6.87 6.92
C LYS A 101 5.58 -7.00 5.73
N GLN A 102 4.30 -7.26 6.01
CA GLN A 102 3.29 -7.40 4.95
C GLN A 102 3.06 -6.09 4.20
N ALA A 103 3.01 -4.97 4.90
CA ALA A 103 2.86 -3.65 4.30
C ALA A 103 4.02 -3.33 3.34
N LEU A 104 5.26 -3.64 3.71
CA LEU A 104 6.43 -3.48 2.82
C LEU A 104 6.37 -4.37 1.58
N LYS A 105 5.98 -5.65 1.73
CA LYS A 105 5.79 -6.55 0.57
C LYS A 105 4.71 -6.00 -0.36
N ASN A 106 3.59 -5.56 0.20
CA ASN A 106 2.48 -4.99 -0.57
C ASN A 106 2.91 -3.69 -1.26
N TRP A 107 3.62 -2.80 -0.60
CA TRP A 107 4.17 -1.58 -1.21
C TRP A 107 5.09 -1.91 -2.39
N GLN A 108 5.95 -2.95 -2.28
CA GLN A 108 6.76 -3.44 -3.40
C GLN A 108 5.91 -4.04 -4.52
N ALA A 109 4.96 -4.92 -4.20
CA ALA A 109 4.10 -5.58 -5.18
C ALA A 109 3.28 -4.58 -6.00
N LEU A 110 2.99 -3.42 -5.42
CA LEU A 110 2.27 -2.33 -6.08
C LEU A 110 3.14 -1.34 -6.84
N GLY A 111 4.44 -1.62 -6.99
CA GLY A 111 5.36 -0.72 -7.70
C GLY A 111 5.70 0.56 -6.92
N PHE A 112 5.68 0.48 -5.59
CA PHE A 112 6.04 1.56 -4.67
C PHE A 112 5.21 2.83 -4.82
N PRO A 113 3.87 2.79 -4.67
CA PRO A 113 3.04 3.98 -4.83
C PRO A 113 3.35 5.05 -3.77
N GLU A 114 3.39 6.33 -4.18
CA GLU A 114 3.67 7.46 -3.28
C GLU A 114 2.46 7.81 -2.40
N LYS A 115 1.28 7.92 -2.99
CA LYS A 115 0.04 8.36 -2.35
C LYS A 115 -1.13 7.52 -2.86
N HIS A 116 -2.12 7.28 -2.01
CA HIS A 116 -3.45 6.90 -2.51
C HIS A 116 -4.12 8.13 -3.13
N LEU A 117 -4.73 7.98 -4.31
CA LEU A 117 -5.67 8.98 -4.81
C LEU A 117 -6.87 9.00 -3.85
N PRO A 118 -7.28 10.16 -3.31
CA PRO A 118 -8.48 10.20 -2.49
C PRO A 118 -9.68 9.74 -3.33
N ALA A 119 -10.62 9.05 -2.68
CA ALA A 119 -11.93 8.81 -3.28
C ALA A 119 -12.64 10.15 -3.42
N ILE A 120 -12.54 10.82 -4.57
CA ILE A 120 -13.23 12.09 -4.79
C ILE A 120 -14.56 11.77 -5.44
N PHE A 121 -15.62 11.81 -4.65
CA PHE A 121 -16.93 12.11 -5.21
C PHE A 121 -17.01 13.62 -5.45
N SER A 122 -17.07 14.03 -6.72
CA SER A 122 -17.28 15.42 -7.11
C SER A 122 -18.78 15.67 -7.28
N ALA A 123 -19.39 16.40 -6.35
CA ALA A 123 -20.80 16.77 -6.44
C ALA A 123 -21.12 17.66 -7.67
N ASN A 124 -20.11 18.33 -8.24
CA ASN A 124 -20.26 19.21 -9.41
C ASN A 124 -20.22 18.44 -10.74
N THR A 125 -19.51 17.32 -10.80
CA THR A 125 -19.40 16.48 -12.01
C THR A 125 -20.17 15.16 -11.90
N ALA A 126 -20.72 14.85 -10.72
CA ALA A 126 -21.32 13.56 -10.39
C ALA A 126 -20.39 12.35 -10.61
N GLU A 127 -19.07 12.58 -10.65
CA GLU A 127 -18.06 11.54 -10.81
C GLU A 127 -17.61 11.03 -9.45
N LEU A 128 -17.62 9.71 -9.29
CA LEU A 128 -16.98 9.00 -8.19
C LEU A 128 -15.66 8.43 -8.71
N VAL A 129 -14.54 9.05 -8.34
CA VAL A 129 -13.20 8.49 -8.58
C VAL A 129 -12.91 7.55 -7.43
N VAL A 130 -12.86 6.24 -7.70
CA VAL A 130 -12.50 5.26 -6.66
C VAL A 130 -11.01 4.98 -6.73
N PRO A 131 -10.28 4.98 -5.59
CA PRO A 131 -8.89 4.54 -5.55
C PRO A 131 -8.74 3.12 -6.12
N ALA A 132 -7.50 2.77 -6.43
CA ALA A 132 -7.16 1.39 -6.76
C ALA A 132 -7.72 0.43 -5.70
N ILE A 133 -8.39 -0.63 -6.16
CA ILE A 133 -8.89 -1.70 -5.30
C ILE A 133 -7.87 -2.82 -5.29
N TYR A 134 -7.55 -3.31 -4.10
CA TYR A 134 -6.68 -4.45 -3.90
C TYR A 134 -7.49 -5.61 -3.34
N VAL A 135 -7.39 -6.77 -3.98
CA VAL A 135 -7.93 -8.03 -3.44
C VAL A 135 -6.82 -8.70 -2.64
N LYS A 136 -7.16 -9.11 -1.43
CA LYS A 136 -6.25 -9.85 -0.55
C LYS A 136 -6.66 -11.30 -0.45
N ASP A 137 -5.68 -12.17 -0.28
CA ASP A 137 -5.93 -13.54 0.13
C ASP A 137 -6.19 -13.65 1.64
N ALA A 138 -6.33 -14.88 2.13
CA ALA A 138 -6.56 -15.17 3.54
C ALA A 138 -5.38 -14.79 4.46
N ASN A 139 -4.19 -14.57 3.88
CA ASN A 139 -2.97 -14.20 4.60
C ASN A 139 -2.73 -12.68 4.61
N GLY A 140 -3.53 -11.91 3.86
CA GLY A 140 -3.37 -10.46 3.72
C GLY A 140 -2.42 -10.03 2.60
N ASP A 141 -1.94 -10.99 1.79
CA ASP A 141 -1.16 -10.73 0.59
C ASP A 141 -2.05 -10.13 -0.50
N ILE A 142 -1.59 -9.08 -1.18
CA ILE A 142 -2.28 -8.57 -2.37
C ILE A 142 -2.10 -9.58 -3.50
N VAL A 143 -3.21 -10.12 -3.98
CA VAL A 143 -3.25 -11.09 -5.09
C VAL A 143 -3.77 -10.48 -6.39
N LEU A 144 -4.35 -9.28 -6.32
CA LEU A 144 -4.88 -8.56 -7.48
C LEU A 144 -4.93 -7.06 -7.17
N GLY A 145 -4.39 -6.24 -8.06
CA GLY A 145 -4.58 -4.79 -8.06
C GLY A 145 -5.38 -4.36 -9.28
N GLY A 146 -6.34 -3.47 -9.12
CA GLY A 146 -7.17 -3.05 -10.25
C GLY A 146 -7.80 -1.68 -10.13
N SER A 147 -8.28 -1.20 -11.27
CA SER A 147 -9.20 -0.07 -11.37
C SER A 147 -10.62 -0.58 -11.54
N VAL A 148 -11.57 0.13 -10.95
CA VAL A 148 -12.99 -0.24 -10.97
C VAL A 148 -13.82 0.92 -11.45
N LYS A 149 -14.85 0.62 -12.24
CA LYS A 149 -15.88 1.60 -12.59
C LYS A 149 -17.12 1.32 -11.77
N PHE A 150 -17.62 2.38 -11.14
CA PHE A 150 -18.91 2.35 -10.47
C PHE A 150 -19.93 3.14 -11.28
N GLU A 151 -21.12 2.58 -11.42
CA GLU A 151 -22.27 3.29 -11.97
C GLU A 151 -23.24 3.65 -10.84
N LEU A 152 -23.78 4.87 -10.89
CA LEU A 152 -24.82 5.32 -9.97
C LEU A 152 -26.15 4.66 -10.35
N LEU A 153 -26.59 3.70 -9.53
CA LEU A 153 -27.89 3.07 -9.65
C LEU A 153 -28.91 4.01 -9.01
N SER A 154 -29.68 4.69 -9.86
CA SER A 154 -30.62 5.72 -9.43
C SER A 154 -31.79 5.11 -8.64
N ASN A 155 -31.83 5.35 -7.32
CA ASN A 155 -33.00 5.07 -6.48
C ASN A 155 -33.25 6.28 -5.55
N PRO A 156 -34.47 6.87 -5.51
CA PRO A 156 -34.73 8.13 -4.81
C PRO A 156 -34.55 8.11 -3.28
N SER A 157 -34.30 6.96 -2.66
CA SER A 157 -34.11 6.84 -1.20
C SER A 157 -32.71 6.38 -0.77
N GLN A 158 -31.87 5.88 -1.69
CA GLN A 158 -30.51 5.40 -1.40
C GLN A 158 -29.60 5.64 -2.60
N ILE A 159 -28.43 6.23 -2.36
CA ILE A 159 -27.33 6.26 -3.32
C ILE A 159 -26.78 4.84 -3.38
N GLN A 160 -26.93 4.17 -4.52
CA GLN A 160 -26.42 2.82 -4.76
C GLN A 160 -25.39 2.87 -5.87
N PHE A 161 -24.26 2.19 -5.69
CA PHE A 161 -23.22 2.05 -6.71
C PHE A 161 -23.11 0.59 -7.13
N GLY A 162 -23.18 0.32 -8.43
CA GLY A 162 -22.90 -1.00 -8.98
C GLY A 162 -21.45 -1.08 -9.47
N LEU A 163 -20.73 -2.14 -9.12
CA LEU A 163 -19.46 -2.46 -9.77
C LEU A 163 -19.77 -3.02 -11.16
N THR A 164 -19.41 -2.28 -12.21
CA THR A 164 -19.76 -2.65 -13.59
C THR A 164 -18.59 -3.23 -14.36
N ASP A 165 -17.36 -2.91 -13.95
CA ASP A 165 -16.13 -3.28 -14.67
C ASP A 165 -14.96 -3.35 -13.68
N PHE A 166 -14.06 -4.31 -13.89
CA PHE A 166 -12.81 -4.47 -13.16
C PHE A 166 -11.69 -4.68 -14.18
N GLN A 167 -10.72 -3.76 -14.20
CA GLN A 167 -9.50 -3.90 -14.99
C GLN A 167 -8.32 -4.13 -14.06
N GLU A 168 -7.66 -5.27 -14.25
CA GLU A 168 -6.39 -5.58 -13.60
C GLU A 168 -5.32 -4.58 -14.09
N LEU A 169 -4.51 -4.08 -13.16
CA LEU A 169 -3.38 -3.23 -13.51
C LEU A 169 -2.28 -4.14 -14.07
N GLU A 170 -1.94 -3.94 -15.35
CA GLU A 170 -0.80 -4.65 -15.95
C GLU A 170 0.49 -4.26 -15.20
N GLU A 171 1.30 -5.26 -14.84
CA GLU A 171 2.64 -5.04 -14.30
C GLU A 171 3.43 -4.20 -15.31
N SER A 172 3.84 -2.99 -14.91
CA SER A 172 4.73 -2.20 -15.74
C SER A 172 6.05 -2.95 -15.86
N GLU A 173 6.44 -3.34 -17.07
CA GLU A 173 7.72 -3.98 -17.32
C GLU A 173 8.87 -3.13 -16.76
N PRO A 174 9.88 -3.75 -16.12
CA PRO A 174 11.00 -3.02 -15.56
C PRO A 174 11.71 -2.26 -16.68
N ALA A 175 11.93 -0.97 -16.44
CA ALA A 175 12.65 -0.10 -17.37
C ALA A 175 13.96 -0.74 -17.80
N GLU A 176 14.08 -0.98 -19.11
CA GLU A 176 15.23 -1.56 -19.77
C GLU A 176 16.50 -0.82 -19.34
N HIS A 177 17.45 -1.55 -18.74
CA HIS A 177 18.75 -1.02 -18.36
C HIS A 177 19.48 -0.53 -19.63
N VAL A 178 19.49 0.79 -19.82
CA VAL A 178 20.38 1.45 -20.79
C VAL A 178 21.80 1.31 -20.25
N HIS A 179 22.52 0.31 -20.78
CA HIS A 179 23.96 0.21 -20.64
C HIS A 179 24.63 1.39 -21.35
N MET A 180 25.34 2.23 -20.59
CA MET A 180 26.44 3.06 -21.08
C MET A 180 27.72 2.66 -20.34
#